data_AF-A0A962I1W1-F1
#
_entry.id   AF-A0A962I1W1-F1
#
_cell.length_a   1.000
_cell.length_b   1.000
_cell.length_c   1.000
_cell.angle_alpha   90.00
_cell.angle_beta   90.00
_cell.angle_gamma   90.00
#
_symmetry.space_group_name_H-M   'P 1'
#
loop_
_entity.id
_entity.type
_entity.pdbx_description
1 polymer ?
#
loop_
_entity_poly.entity_id
_entity_poly.type
_entity_poly.pdbx_seq_one_letter_code
_entity_poly.pdbx_strand_id
1 'polypeptide(L)'
;LPRKFKTVIAAPPRNDVDLYAHDLGFVAICEGDELLGYNLCVGGGMGTSHGEPSTYPRVATVLGYLPATQLLPVAEAVVTLQRDHGDRSNRKQARLKYTLDRLGTDHFLALLNERLGEALQPARPYAFSERGDAFGWQPAGDGRWWLTLRVEGGRLRDAGDHRARSALREIASRFDLRLRITPNQNLSLIDVRDTDRAAIDAVLEGHGCAPQALSPLRRDALACVALPLCPLAMAEAERWLPQFAPRVEALLAQHGLADESVGLRITGCPNGCARPYLAEIGLIGKAPGRYNLLLGGDRVGERLNALYRESLDEPAILAELDQLFGRWAAERHSGEGFGDFTRRTGLVDGSSPHPAPRREPA
;
A
#
# COMPACT_ATOMS: atom_id res chain seq x y z
N LEU A 1 -17.64 17.06 4.13
CA LEU A 1 -17.84 15.68 3.63
C LEU A 1 -18.35 14.78 4.77
N PRO A 2 -19.09 13.68 4.49
CA PRO A 2 -19.61 12.78 5.53
C PRO A 2 -18.53 12.03 6.33
N ARG A 3 -17.36 11.80 5.71
CA ARG A 3 -16.21 11.12 6.31
C ARG A 3 -14.91 11.62 5.66
N LYS A 4 -13.76 11.16 6.17
CA LYS A 4 -12.46 11.40 5.52
C LYS A 4 -12.50 10.94 4.06
N PHE A 5 -11.83 11.70 3.20
CA PHE A 5 -11.75 11.44 1.77
C PHE A 5 -10.27 11.41 1.40
N LYS A 6 -9.83 10.36 0.72
CA LYS A 6 -8.43 10.14 0.37
C LYS A 6 -8.27 10.16 -1.14
N THR A 7 -7.30 10.95 -1.61
CA THR A 7 -7.00 11.10 -3.03
C THR A 7 -5.55 10.73 -3.30
N VAL A 8 -5.29 10.02 -4.39
CA VAL A 8 -3.93 9.69 -4.84
C VAL A 8 -3.82 9.74 -6.36
N ILE A 9 -2.59 9.92 -6.85
CA ILE A 9 -2.23 9.78 -8.26
C ILE A 9 -1.15 8.71 -8.32
N ALA A 10 -1.32 7.72 -9.20
CA ALA A 10 -0.33 6.68 -9.47
C ALA A 10 0.23 6.87 -10.89
N ALA A 11 1.53 6.63 -11.05
CA ALA A 11 2.20 6.66 -12.35
C ALA A 11 2.70 5.23 -12.66
N PRO A 12 2.04 4.50 -13.58
CA PRO A 12 2.51 3.20 -14.04
C PRO A 12 3.98 3.23 -14.48
N PRO A 13 4.75 2.15 -14.24
CA PRO A 13 4.28 0.85 -13.77
C PRO A 13 4.24 0.72 -12.23
N ARG A 14 4.37 1.81 -11.47
CA ARG A 14 4.40 1.80 -10.00
C ARG A 14 3.05 2.14 -9.38
N ASN A 15 2.63 1.32 -8.43
CA ASN A 15 1.48 1.52 -7.54
C ASN A 15 1.90 1.68 -6.08
N ASP A 16 3.02 2.37 -5.84
CA ASP A 16 3.57 2.66 -4.51
C ASP A 16 2.57 3.38 -3.59
N VAL A 17 1.66 4.17 -4.16
CA VAL A 17 0.57 4.85 -3.45
C VAL A 17 -0.58 3.93 -2.98
N ASP A 18 -0.59 2.64 -3.37
CA ASP A 18 -1.69 1.70 -3.17
C ASP A 18 -3.03 2.29 -3.62
N LEU A 19 -3.13 2.65 -4.90
CA LEU A 19 -4.23 3.43 -5.48
C LEU A 19 -5.62 2.91 -5.11
N TYR A 20 -5.80 1.59 -5.16
CA TYR A 20 -7.09 0.94 -4.90
C TYR A 20 -7.57 1.03 -3.43
N ALA A 21 -6.74 1.53 -2.51
CA ALA A 21 -7.11 1.72 -1.11
C ALA A 21 -7.85 3.05 -0.80
N HIS A 22 -7.99 3.94 -1.80
CA HIS A 22 -8.39 5.33 -1.60
C HIS A 22 -9.74 5.67 -2.25
N ASP A 23 -10.39 6.74 -1.76
CA ASP A 23 -11.71 7.13 -2.24
C ASP A 23 -11.65 7.60 -3.70
N LEU A 24 -10.59 8.32 -4.06
CA LEU A 24 -10.35 8.86 -5.39
C LEU A 24 -8.91 8.57 -5.82
N GLY A 25 -8.74 7.97 -6.98
CA GLY A 25 -7.45 7.64 -7.57
C GLY A 25 -7.41 8.09 -9.02
N PHE A 26 -6.24 8.53 -9.47
CA PHE A 26 -5.97 8.81 -10.87
C PHE A 26 -4.75 8.01 -11.32
N VAL A 27 -4.89 7.18 -12.34
CA VAL A 27 -3.76 6.51 -12.97
C VAL A 27 -3.29 7.38 -14.13
N ALA A 28 -2.08 7.91 -14.07
CA ALA A 28 -1.52 8.73 -15.15
C ALA A 28 -1.37 7.90 -16.43
N ILE A 29 -1.80 8.47 -17.55
CA ILE A 29 -1.62 7.91 -18.89
C ILE A 29 -0.70 8.84 -19.65
N CYS A 30 0.48 8.32 -19.99
CA CYS A 30 1.53 9.07 -20.68
C CYS A 30 1.88 8.43 -22.02
N GLU A 31 2.35 9.25 -22.96
CA GLU A 31 3.00 8.82 -24.19
C GLU A 31 4.40 9.44 -24.22
N GLY A 32 5.43 8.62 -24.03
CA GLY A 32 6.77 9.12 -23.69
C GLY A 32 6.73 9.95 -22.40
N ASP A 33 7.27 11.18 -22.48
CA ASP A 33 7.29 12.14 -21.36
C ASP A 33 6.02 13.03 -21.28
N GLU A 34 5.08 12.87 -22.20
CA GLU A 34 3.86 13.68 -22.26
C GLU A 34 2.72 13.03 -21.47
N LEU A 35 2.13 13.78 -20.53
CA LEU A 35 0.92 13.38 -19.81
C LEU A 35 -0.33 13.69 -20.66
N LEU A 36 -1.00 12.66 -21.15
CA LEU A 36 -2.23 12.79 -21.94
C LEU A 36 -3.45 13.02 -21.04
N GLY A 37 -3.51 12.30 -19.92
CA GLY A 37 -4.66 12.31 -19.02
C GLY A 37 -4.57 11.21 -17.97
N TYR A 38 -5.72 10.76 -17.48
CA TYR A 38 -5.77 9.77 -16.41
C TYR A 38 -6.91 8.77 -16.58
N ASN A 39 -6.76 7.57 -16.01
CA ASN A 39 -7.92 6.75 -15.68
C ASN A 39 -8.40 7.09 -14.27
N LEU A 40 -9.68 7.40 -14.14
CA LEU A 40 -10.34 7.66 -12.87
C LEU A 40 -10.67 6.34 -12.15
N CYS A 41 -10.27 6.25 -10.87
CA CYS A 41 -10.63 5.16 -9.98
C CYS A 41 -11.37 5.72 -8.75
N VAL A 42 -12.46 5.08 -8.32
CA VAL A 42 -13.23 5.56 -7.16
C VAL A 42 -13.67 4.46 -6.20
N GLY A 43 -13.93 4.81 -4.95
CA GLY A 43 -14.60 3.95 -3.97
C GLY A 43 -13.70 2.90 -3.32
N GLY A 44 -12.40 3.12 -3.22
CA GLY A 44 -11.51 2.30 -2.41
C GLY A 44 -11.60 2.62 -0.92
N GLY A 45 -11.33 1.64 -0.06
CA GLY A 45 -11.23 1.89 1.37
C GLY A 45 -11.09 0.66 2.26
N MET A 46 -10.09 0.70 3.14
CA MET A 46 -9.69 -0.44 3.97
C MET A 46 -10.51 -0.66 5.25
N GLY A 47 -11.01 0.39 5.89
CA GLY A 47 -11.51 0.26 7.26
C GLY A 47 -12.75 -0.63 7.40
N THR A 48 -12.71 -1.53 8.38
CA THR A 48 -13.81 -2.43 8.80
C THR A 48 -13.96 -2.42 10.33
N SER A 49 -14.97 -3.13 10.84
CA SER A 49 -15.14 -3.45 12.26
C SER A 49 -15.26 -4.97 12.42
N HIS A 50 -14.57 -5.54 13.40
CA HIS A 50 -14.65 -6.96 13.70
C HIS A 50 -16.09 -7.36 14.05
N GLY A 51 -16.57 -8.47 13.51
CA GLY A 51 -17.91 -9.00 13.79
C GLY A 51 -19.07 -8.19 13.18
N GLU A 52 -18.80 -7.20 12.33
CA GLU A 52 -19.84 -6.38 11.68
C GLU A 52 -19.76 -6.50 10.15
N PRO A 53 -20.49 -7.47 9.55
CA PRO A 53 -20.43 -7.76 8.11
C PRO A 53 -20.81 -6.59 7.20
N SER A 54 -21.60 -5.64 7.72
CA SER A 54 -21.96 -4.43 6.99
C SER A 54 -20.74 -3.53 6.72
N THR A 55 -19.61 -3.75 7.38
CA THR A 55 -18.35 -3.03 7.14
C THR A 55 -17.30 -3.94 6.52
N TYR A 56 -16.79 -3.58 5.34
CA TYR A 56 -15.93 -4.45 4.53
C TYR A 56 -14.87 -3.66 3.77
N PRO A 57 -13.67 -4.18 3.50
CA PRO A 57 -12.70 -3.48 2.68
C PRO A 57 -13.16 -3.52 1.21
N ARG A 58 -12.81 -2.50 0.42
CA ARG A 58 -13.17 -2.40 -0.99
C ARG A 58 -11.99 -1.86 -1.79
N VAL A 59 -11.72 -2.44 -2.95
CA VAL A 59 -10.80 -1.90 -3.96
C VAL A 59 -11.52 -0.86 -4.81
N ALA A 60 -10.82 0.20 -5.22
CA ALA A 60 -11.40 1.21 -6.10
C ALA A 60 -11.80 0.62 -7.47
N THR A 61 -12.86 1.15 -8.06
CA THR A 61 -13.37 0.78 -9.38
C THR A 61 -12.88 1.79 -10.41
N VAL A 62 -12.32 1.31 -11.52
CA VAL A 62 -11.95 2.14 -12.67
C VAL A 62 -13.24 2.55 -13.40
N LEU A 63 -13.47 3.85 -13.58
CA LEU A 63 -14.70 4.36 -14.22
C LEU A 63 -14.52 4.80 -15.67
N GLY A 64 -13.32 5.23 -16.05
CA GLY A 64 -13.08 5.76 -17.38
C GLY A 64 -11.86 6.67 -17.44
N TYR A 65 -11.61 7.23 -18.61
CA TYR A 65 -10.52 8.15 -18.90
C TYR A 65 -11.00 9.60 -18.97
N LEU A 66 -10.12 10.52 -18.58
CA LEU A 66 -10.29 11.97 -18.72
C LEU A 66 -8.97 12.62 -19.19
N PRO A 67 -9.03 13.65 -20.06
CA PRO A 67 -7.84 14.41 -20.43
C PRO A 67 -7.26 15.15 -19.22
N ALA A 68 -5.96 15.44 -19.24
CA ALA A 68 -5.25 16.04 -18.10
C ALA A 68 -5.88 17.37 -17.64
N THR A 69 -6.45 18.14 -18.57
CA THR A 69 -7.15 19.42 -18.32
C THR A 69 -8.43 19.26 -17.49
N GLN A 70 -9.02 18.07 -17.43
CA GLN A 70 -10.25 17.79 -16.68
C GLN A 70 -10.01 17.21 -15.28
N LEU A 71 -8.75 17.06 -14.83
CA LEU A 71 -8.44 16.47 -13.53
C LEU A 71 -9.19 17.16 -12.37
N LEU A 72 -9.14 18.50 -12.29
CA LEU A 72 -9.77 19.25 -11.21
C LEU A 72 -11.31 19.22 -11.29
N PRO A 73 -11.96 19.50 -12.44
CA PRO A 73 -13.41 19.34 -12.59
C PRO A 73 -13.94 17.96 -12.17
N VAL A 74 -13.28 16.89 -12.60
CA VAL A 74 -13.70 15.53 -12.23
C VAL A 74 -13.46 15.23 -10.76
N ALA A 75 -12.32 15.66 -10.20
CA ALA A 75 -12.08 15.51 -8.76
C ALA A 75 -13.16 16.23 -7.93
N GLU A 76 -13.51 17.46 -8.29
CA GLU A 76 -14.57 18.22 -7.64
C GLU A 76 -15.94 17.54 -7.77
N ALA A 77 -16.27 17.04 -8.96
CA ALA A 77 -17.53 16.34 -9.21
C ALA A 77 -17.66 15.07 -8.33
N VAL A 78 -16.60 14.25 -8.23
CA VAL A 78 -16.61 13.06 -7.35
C VAL A 78 -16.71 13.45 -5.87
N VAL A 79 -15.96 14.46 -5.43
CA VAL A 79 -15.98 14.94 -4.03
C VAL A 79 -17.36 15.47 -3.65
N THR A 80 -17.98 16.24 -4.54
CA THR A 80 -19.31 16.79 -4.31
C THR A 80 -20.38 15.71 -4.40
N LEU A 81 -20.24 14.67 -5.24
CA LEU A 81 -21.18 13.54 -5.24
C LEU A 81 -21.13 12.81 -3.91
N GLN A 82 -19.94 12.58 -3.37
CA GLN A 82 -19.80 12.02 -2.02
C GLN A 82 -20.35 12.95 -0.93
N ARG A 83 -20.26 14.27 -1.11
CA ARG A 83 -20.86 15.25 -0.19
C ARG A 83 -22.38 15.10 -0.13
N ASP A 84 -23.01 14.90 -1.28
CA ASP A 84 -24.46 14.96 -1.45
C ASP A 84 -25.13 13.61 -1.18
N HIS A 85 -24.52 12.50 -1.60
CA HIS A 85 -25.12 11.16 -1.52
C HIS A 85 -24.55 10.27 -0.40
N GLY A 86 -23.45 10.66 0.25
CA GLY A 86 -22.86 9.86 1.32
C GLY A 86 -23.70 9.87 2.60
N ASP A 87 -23.77 8.71 3.27
CA ASP A 87 -24.55 8.55 4.50
C ASP A 87 -23.95 9.39 5.63
N ARG A 88 -24.75 10.31 6.19
CA ARG A 88 -24.37 11.19 7.29
C ARG A 88 -24.95 10.74 8.64
N SER A 89 -25.87 9.78 8.61
CA SER A 89 -26.50 9.21 9.80
C SER A 89 -25.63 8.12 10.43
N ASN A 90 -25.05 7.23 9.61
CA ASN A 90 -24.17 6.17 10.07
C ASN A 90 -22.72 6.42 9.64
N ARG A 91 -21.91 6.89 10.58
CA ARG A 91 -20.48 7.19 10.33
C ARG A 91 -19.67 5.96 9.87
N LYS A 92 -20.07 4.72 10.22
CA LYS A 92 -19.40 3.50 9.75
C LYS A 92 -19.65 3.22 8.26
N GLN A 93 -20.75 3.73 7.73
CA GLN A 93 -21.20 3.62 6.33
C GLN A 93 -20.97 4.89 5.50
N ALA A 94 -20.27 5.88 6.06
CA ALA A 94 -20.14 7.23 5.48
C ALA A 94 -19.00 7.41 4.45
N ARG A 95 -18.22 6.37 4.13
CA ARG A 95 -17.12 6.44 3.12
C ARG A 95 -17.67 6.23 1.71
N LEU A 96 -16.96 6.76 0.71
CA LEU A 96 -17.38 6.67 -0.70
C LEU A 96 -17.60 5.23 -1.17
N LYS A 97 -16.81 4.27 -0.69
CA LYS A 97 -17.02 2.84 -1.00
C LYS A 97 -18.48 2.38 -0.79
N TYR A 98 -19.10 2.76 0.32
CA TYR A 98 -20.47 2.36 0.63
C TYR A 98 -21.51 3.17 -0.15
N THR A 99 -21.23 4.44 -0.43
CA THR A 99 -22.07 5.25 -1.32
C THR A 99 -22.11 4.63 -2.71
N LEU A 100 -20.94 4.25 -3.23
CA LEU A 100 -20.80 3.64 -4.55
C LEU A 100 -21.52 2.30 -4.62
N ASP A 101 -21.36 1.43 -3.62
CA ASP A 101 -22.05 0.14 -3.59
C ASP A 101 -23.56 0.27 -3.41
N ARG A 102 -24.03 1.26 -2.64
CA ARG A 102 -25.46 1.53 -2.45
C ARG A 102 -26.12 2.09 -3.72
N LEU A 103 -25.45 3.00 -4.43
CA LEU A 103 -25.98 3.59 -5.66
C LEU A 103 -25.82 2.64 -6.85
N GLY A 104 -24.79 1.79 -6.84
CA GLY A 104 -24.33 1.05 -8.01
C GLY A 104 -23.36 1.87 -8.87
N THR A 105 -22.36 1.20 -9.45
CA THR A 105 -21.31 1.84 -10.25
C THR A 105 -21.88 2.60 -11.46
N ASP A 106 -22.81 1.99 -12.20
CA ASP A 106 -23.38 2.57 -13.41
C ASP A 106 -24.19 3.84 -13.10
N HIS A 107 -24.96 3.82 -12.02
CA HIS A 107 -25.73 4.99 -11.59
C HIS A 107 -24.81 6.10 -11.06
N PHE A 108 -23.75 5.75 -10.31
CA PHE A 108 -22.76 6.73 -9.88
C PHE A 108 -22.06 7.39 -11.07
N LEU A 109 -21.69 6.61 -12.10
CA LEU A 109 -21.10 7.13 -13.32
C LEU A 109 -22.07 8.05 -14.09
N ALA A 110 -23.36 7.70 -14.15
CA ALA A 110 -24.38 8.55 -14.76
C ALA A 110 -24.50 9.91 -14.04
N LEU A 111 -24.55 9.92 -12.70
CA LEU A 111 -24.57 11.15 -11.90
C LEU A 111 -23.29 11.98 -12.08
N LEU A 112 -22.14 11.33 -12.23
CA LEU A 112 -20.87 11.99 -12.50
C LEU A 112 -20.88 12.68 -13.87
N ASN A 113 -21.30 11.96 -14.92
CA ASN A 113 -21.38 12.50 -16.27
C ASN A 113 -22.40 13.65 -16.36
N GLU A 114 -23.54 13.54 -15.68
CA GLU A 114 -24.53 14.63 -15.58
C GLU A 114 -23.91 15.89 -14.95
N ARG A 115 -23.15 15.71 -13.86
CA ARG A 115 -22.50 16.82 -13.16
C ARG A 115 -21.38 17.47 -13.98
N LEU A 116 -20.70 16.71 -14.81
CA LEU A 116 -19.65 17.21 -15.71
C LEU A 116 -20.22 17.85 -16.98
N GLY A 117 -21.43 17.47 -17.39
CA GLY A 117 -22.02 17.86 -18.67
C GLY A 117 -21.47 17.08 -19.87
N GLU A 118 -20.58 16.12 -19.63
CA GLU A 118 -19.98 15.23 -20.63
C GLU A 118 -19.66 13.87 -20.03
N ALA A 119 -19.54 12.85 -20.88
CA ALA A 119 -19.21 11.50 -20.44
C ALA A 119 -17.70 11.28 -20.36
N LEU A 120 -17.26 10.54 -19.33
CA LEU A 120 -15.90 9.98 -19.32
C LEU A 120 -15.69 9.07 -20.54
N GLN A 121 -14.48 9.10 -21.09
CA GLN A 121 -14.09 8.19 -22.18
C GLN A 121 -13.84 6.78 -21.62
N PRO A 122 -13.80 5.74 -22.47
CA PRO A 122 -13.34 4.42 -22.05
C PRO A 122 -11.95 4.49 -21.41
N ALA A 123 -11.74 3.73 -20.34
CA ALA A 123 -10.43 3.65 -19.68
C ALA A 123 -9.36 3.21 -20.69
N ARG A 124 -8.16 3.80 -20.58
CA ARG A 124 -7.02 3.44 -21.43
C ARG A 124 -6.21 2.29 -20.80
N PRO A 125 -5.51 1.46 -21.58
CA PRO A 125 -4.68 0.39 -21.04
C PRO A 125 -3.57 0.91 -20.11
N TYR A 126 -3.29 0.17 -19.04
CA TYR A 126 -2.16 0.39 -18.14
C TYR A 126 -1.83 -0.91 -17.39
N ALA A 127 -0.63 -1.02 -16.85
CA ALA A 127 -0.23 -2.13 -16.00
C ALA A 127 0.64 -1.66 -14.85
N PHE A 128 0.42 -2.20 -13.66
CA PHE A 128 1.35 -2.09 -12.54
C PHE A 128 2.19 -3.35 -12.43
N SER A 129 3.49 -3.19 -12.21
CA SER A 129 4.42 -4.28 -11.92
C SER A 129 5.05 -4.16 -10.53
N GLU A 130 5.00 -2.97 -9.92
CA GLU A 130 5.73 -2.64 -8.70
C GLU A 130 4.86 -1.88 -7.71
N ARG A 131 5.14 -2.06 -6.41
CA ARG A 131 4.52 -1.32 -5.29
C ARG A 131 5.53 -0.85 -4.24
N GLY A 132 6.74 -1.40 -4.25
CA GLY A 132 7.81 -1.05 -3.33
C GLY A 132 8.51 0.26 -3.71
N ASP A 133 9.36 0.73 -2.81
CA ASP A 133 10.23 1.88 -3.07
C ASP A 133 11.52 1.47 -3.80
N ALA A 134 12.09 2.37 -4.58
CA ALA A 134 13.42 2.21 -5.18
C ALA A 134 14.50 2.63 -4.17
N PHE A 135 14.97 1.67 -3.36
CA PHE A 135 16.03 1.87 -2.35
C PHE A 135 17.40 2.17 -2.96
N GLY A 136 18.24 2.86 -2.17
CA GLY A 136 19.61 3.21 -2.55
C GLY A 136 19.66 4.41 -3.50
N TRP A 137 20.86 4.67 -4.02
CA TRP A 137 21.13 5.73 -4.99
C TRP A 137 20.57 5.37 -6.37
N GLN A 138 19.90 6.33 -7.01
CA GLN A 138 19.33 6.21 -8.34
C GLN A 138 19.53 7.50 -9.13
N PRO A 139 19.78 7.44 -10.44
CA PRO A 139 19.90 8.63 -11.28
C PRO A 139 18.53 9.25 -11.54
N ALA A 140 18.46 10.58 -11.55
CA ALA A 140 17.23 11.34 -11.84
C ALA A 140 17.02 11.68 -13.32
N GLY A 141 18.01 11.41 -14.17
CA GLY A 141 17.96 11.66 -15.62
C GLY A 141 18.45 13.06 -16.04
N ASP A 142 18.53 14.02 -15.12
CA ASP A 142 19.01 15.39 -15.35
C ASP A 142 20.42 15.65 -14.79
N GLY A 143 21.18 14.58 -14.51
CA GLY A 143 22.48 14.64 -13.84
C GLY A 143 22.40 14.70 -12.31
N ARG A 144 21.21 14.78 -11.73
CA ARG A 144 21.00 14.63 -10.27
C ARG A 144 20.73 13.17 -9.90
N TRP A 145 20.65 12.96 -8.61
CA TRP A 145 20.42 11.67 -7.97
C TRP A 145 19.32 11.76 -6.91
N TRP A 146 18.73 10.63 -6.59
CA TRP A 146 18.01 10.45 -5.34
C TRP A 146 18.54 9.25 -4.55
N LEU A 147 18.43 9.31 -3.23
CA LEU A 147 18.71 8.22 -2.30
C LEU A 147 17.45 7.89 -1.52
N THR A 148 16.91 6.68 -1.66
CA THR A 148 15.81 6.23 -0.79
C THR A 148 16.34 5.36 0.34
N LEU A 149 16.05 5.80 1.56
CA LEU A 149 16.46 5.17 2.81
C LEU A 149 15.30 4.37 3.40
N ARG A 150 15.58 3.15 3.83
CA ARG A 150 14.62 2.37 4.63
C ARG A 150 14.49 3.00 6.01
N VAL A 151 13.26 3.27 6.41
CA VAL A 151 12.91 3.73 7.75
C VAL A 151 11.89 2.76 8.34
N GLU A 152 12.36 1.79 9.13
CA GLU A 152 11.49 0.76 9.69
C GLU A 152 10.37 1.39 10.55
N GLY A 153 9.11 1.07 10.22
CA GLY A 153 7.92 1.68 10.83
C GLY A 153 7.74 3.18 10.57
N GLY A 154 8.54 3.79 9.69
CA GLY A 154 8.58 5.25 9.50
C GLY A 154 9.09 6.02 10.72
N ARG A 155 9.76 5.34 11.65
CA ARG A 155 10.16 5.92 12.94
C ARG A 155 11.55 6.55 12.86
N LEU A 156 11.61 7.83 12.52
CA LEU A 156 12.85 8.62 12.60
C LEU A 156 13.17 9.01 14.04
N ARG A 157 14.14 8.32 14.64
CA ARG A 157 14.65 8.60 15.99
C ARG A 157 16.13 8.27 16.09
N ASP A 158 16.78 8.82 17.10
CA ASP A 158 18.10 8.36 17.51
C ASP A 158 17.93 7.24 18.55
N ALA A 159 18.71 6.17 18.42
CA ALA A 159 18.67 4.99 19.27
C ALA A 159 20.06 4.33 19.33
N GLY A 160 20.79 4.56 20.43
CA GLY A 160 22.18 4.09 20.53
C GLY A 160 23.03 4.67 19.39
N ASP A 161 23.75 3.81 18.70
CA ASP A 161 24.62 4.18 17.57
C ASP A 161 23.85 4.48 16.27
N HIS A 162 22.57 4.09 16.18
CA HIS A 162 21.72 4.40 15.03
C HIS A 162 21.00 5.75 15.24
N ARG A 163 21.52 6.82 14.65
CA ARG A 163 21.10 8.21 14.89
C ARG A 163 20.40 8.86 13.69
N ALA A 164 19.32 8.22 13.20
CA ALA A 164 18.65 8.61 11.97
C ALA A 164 18.08 10.04 11.97
N ARG A 165 17.58 10.52 13.11
CA ARG A 165 17.04 11.88 13.20
C ARG A 165 18.17 12.92 13.13
N SER A 166 19.29 12.65 13.80
CA SER A 166 20.48 13.52 13.74
C SER A 166 21.09 13.53 12.33
N ALA A 167 21.25 12.37 11.71
CA ALA A 167 21.79 12.24 10.35
C ALA A 167 21.00 13.07 9.34
N LEU A 168 19.66 12.89 9.32
CA LEU A 168 18.80 13.62 8.38
C LEU A 168 18.76 15.13 8.66
N ARG A 169 18.83 15.54 9.93
CA ARG A 169 18.93 16.96 10.29
C ARG A 169 20.22 17.57 9.76
N GLU A 170 21.34 16.87 9.94
CA GLU A 170 22.64 17.33 9.45
C GLU A 170 22.64 17.44 7.92
N ILE A 171 22.18 16.39 7.23
CA ILE A 171 22.06 16.38 5.77
C ILE A 171 21.20 17.56 5.29
N ALA A 172 20.00 17.73 5.84
CA ALA A 172 19.09 18.81 5.44
C ALA A 172 19.64 20.22 5.75
N SER A 173 20.59 20.35 6.69
CA SER A 173 21.23 21.63 7.01
C SER A 173 22.44 21.95 6.13
N ARG A 174 23.04 20.95 5.49
CA ARG A 174 24.31 21.06 4.76
C ARG A 174 24.15 21.03 3.24
N PHE A 175 23.14 20.35 2.74
CA PHE A 175 22.95 20.10 1.30
C PHE A 175 21.67 20.75 0.80
N ASP A 176 21.73 21.31 -0.41
CA ASP A 176 20.56 21.81 -1.12
C ASP A 176 19.85 20.64 -1.81
N LEU A 177 18.90 20.04 -1.09
CA LEU A 177 18.12 18.88 -1.53
C LEU A 177 16.71 18.94 -0.95
N ARG A 178 15.81 18.08 -1.45
CA ARG A 178 14.47 17.93 -0.86
C ARG A 178 14.30 16.56 -0.22
N LEU A 179 13.43 16.50 0.78
CA LEU A 179 13.01 15.26 1.42
C LEU A 179 11.62 14.87 0.89
N ARG A 180 11.48 13.62 0.43
CA ARG A 180 10.20 13.04 0.00
C ARG A 180 9.86 11.84 0.90
N ILE A 181 8.74 11.92 1.60
CA ILE A 181 8.21 10.77 2.36
C ILE A 181 7.46 9.86 1.40
N THR A 182 7.72 8.55 1.45
CA THR A 182 7.05 7.57 0.60
C THR A 182 5.78 7.03 1.26
N PRO A 183 4.80 6.52 0.49
CA PRO A 183 3.61 5.87 1.04
C PRO A 183 3.90 4.55 1.77
N ASN A 184 5.14 4.04 1.64
CA ASN A 184 5.68 2.86 2.30
C ASN A 184 6.49 3.20 3.56
N GLN A 185 6.30 4.41 4.12
CA GLN A 185 6.91 4.91 5.36
C GLN A 185 8.42 5.15 5.28
N ASN A 186 8.99 5.19 4.09
CA ASN A 186 10.42 5.47 3.90
C ASN A 186 10.64 6.94 3.53
N LEU A 187 11.90 7.31 3.34
CA LEU A 187 12.30 8.69 3.03
C LEU A 187 13.30 8.70 1.87
N SER A 188 13.04 9.52 0.86
CA SER A 188 13.99 9.81 -0.21
C SER A 188 14.61 11.19 -0.03
N LEU A 189 15.94 11.28 -0.18
CA LEU A 189 16.66 12.51 -0.48
C LEU A 189 16.61 12.69 -2.00
N ILE A 190 16.01 13.76 -2.52
CA ILE A 190 15.85 14.00 -3.97
C ILE A 190 16.57 15.28 -4.38
N ASP A 191 16.86 15.40 -5.68
CA ASP A 191 17.61 16.50 -6.30
C ASP A 191 19.07 16.61 -5.82
N VAL A 192 19.66 15.50 -5.42
CA VAL A 192 21.04 15.45 -4.92
C VAL A 192 22.02 15.63 -6.08
N ARG A 193 22.98 16.55 -5.95
CA ARG A 193 24.08 16.69 -6.90
C ARG A 193 25.02 15.49 -6.79
N ASP A 194 25.56 15.02 -7.91
CA ASP A 194 26.48 13.87 -7.91
C ASP A 194 27.69 14.09 -6.98
N THR A 195 28.21 15.32 -6.92
CA THR A 195 29.34 15.71 -6.04
C THR A 195 29.04 15.61 -4.55
N ASP A 196 27.77 15.60 -4.15
CA ASP A 196 27.37 15.58 -2.72
C ASP A 196 27.19 14.17 -2.18
N ARG A 197 27.08 13.16 -3.05
CA ARG A 197 26.70 11.78 -2.67
C ARG A 197 27.65 11.18 -1.65
N ALA A 198 28.95 11.24 -1.90
CA ALA A 198 29.96 10.71 -0.99
C ALA A 198 29.93 11.40 0.38
N ALA A 199 29.65 12.70 0.42
CA ALA A 199 29.55 13.46 1.66
C ALA A 199 28.25 13.10 2.42
N ILE A 200 27.15 12.83 1.72
CA ILE A 200 25.90 12.34 2.32
C ILE A 200 26.11 10.93 2.89
N ASP A 201 26.74 10.03 2.13
CA ASP A 201 27.05 8.67 2.59
C ASP A 201 27.93 8.70 3.85
N ALA A 202 28.93 9.59 3.91
CA ALA A 202 29.77 9.77 5.09
C ALA A 202 28.99 10.28 6.31
N VAL A 203 28.00 11.16 6.13
CA VAL A 203 27.11 11.58 7.23
C VAL A 203 26.27 10.41 7.70
N LEU A 204 25.67 9.65 6.78
CA LEU A 204 24.88 8.48 7.13
C LEU A 204 25.73 7.45 7.89
N GLU A 205 26.93 7.15 7.42
CA GLU A 205 27.87 6.25 8.07
C GLU A 205 28.26 6.73 9.48
N GLY A 206 28.63 8.01 9.62
CA GLY A 206 29.01 8.61 10.90
C GLY A 206 27.90 8.61 11.96
N HIS A 207 26.64 8.47 11.55
CA HIS A 207 25.47 8.34 12.43
C HIS A 207 24.91 6.92 12.48
N GLY A 208 25.64 5.90 12.00
CA GLY A 208 25.19 4.50 12.02
C GLY A 208 23.95 4.22 11.15
N CYS A 209 23.76 5.02 10.10
CA CYS A 209 22.60 5.02 9.20
C CYS A 209 22.97 4.69 7.75
N ALA A 210 24.17 4.16 7.51
CA ALA A 210 24.58 3.69 6.18
C ALA A 210 23.53 2.71 5.62
N PRO A 211 23.13 2.84 4.35
CA PRO A 211 22.18 1.92 3.73
C PRO A 211 22.65 0.46 3.84
N GLN A 212 21.77 -0.41 4.35
CA GLN A 212 22.04 -1.84 4.49
C GLN A 212 21.34 -2.64 3.39
N ALA A 213 21.86 -3.84 3.10
CA ALA A 213 21.17 -4.79 2.25
C ALA A 213 19.86 -5.24 2.94
N LEU A 214 18.75 -5.11 2.22
CA LEU A 214 17.42 -5.52 2.70
C LEU A 214 16.97 -6.74 1.92
N SER A 215 16.45 -7.73 2.64
CA SER A 215 15.69 -8.82 2.04
C SER A 215 14.48 -8.27 1.26
N PRO A 216 13.97 -9.00 0.27
CA PRO A 216 12.76 -8.61 -0.43
C PRO A 216 11.57 -8.37 0.52
N LEU A 217 11.39 -9.22 1.54
CA LEU A 217 10.32 -9.05 2.54
C LEU A 217 10.45 -7.71 3.31
N ARG A 218 11.65 -7.35 3.78
CA ARG A 218 11.84 -6.11 4.56
C ARG A 218 11.65 -4.83 3.74
N ARG A 219 11.84 -4.90 2.42
CA ARG A 219 11.58 -3.78 1.50
C ARG A 219 10.10 -3.43 1.45
N ASP A 220 9.24 -4.44 1.50
CA ASP A 220 7.79 -4.30 1.33
C ASP A 220 7.00 -4.33 2.65
N ALA A 221 7.66 -4.69 3.76
CA ALA A 221 7.03 -4.84 5.07
C ALA A 221 6.56 -3.49 5.66
N LEU A 222 5.28 -3.44 6.04
CA LEU A 222 4.64 -2.23 6.56
C LEU A 222 3.86 -2.51 7.85
N ALA A 223 3.96 -1.61 8.83
CA ALA A 223 3.16 -1.69 10.05
C ALA A 223 2.53 -0.34 10.40
N CYS A 224 1.34 -0.35 10.99
CA CYS A 224 0.76 0.88 11.54
C CYS A 224 1.36 1.18 12.92
N VAL A 225 1.20 2.42 13.40
CA VAL A 225 1.67 2.82 14.73
C VAL A 225 1.17 1.87 15.83
N ALA A 226 -0.13 1.62 15.90
CA ALA A 226 -0.78 0.85 16.97
C ALA A 226 -0.40 1.38 18.38
N LEU A 227 -0.14 0.48 19.34
CA LEU A 227 0.28 0.85 20.69
C LEU A 227 1.67 1.52 20.68
N PRO A 228 1.97 2.41 21.63
CA PRO A 228 1.18 2.73 22.83
C PRO A 228 0.22 3.92 22.66
N LEU A 229 0.30 4.65 21.53
CA LEU A 229 -0.39 5.94 21.39
C LEU A 229 -1.71 5.86 20.60
N CYS A 230 -1.92 4.83 19.78
CA CYS A 230 -3.19 4.70 19.07
C CYS A 230 -4.27 4.22 20.05
N PRO A 231 -5.33 5.02 20.31
CA PRO A 231 -6.38 4.66 21.26
C PRO A 231 -7.31 3.56 20.75
N LEU A 232 -7.15 3.15 19.48
CA LEU A 232 -7.96 2.13 18.82
C LEU A 232 -7.22 0.79 18.68
N ALA A 233 -5.96 0.73 19.09
CA ALA A 233 -5.15 -0.47 18.92
C ALA A 233 -5.65 -1.59 19.84
N MET A 234 -5.79 -2.78 19.26
CA MET A 234 -6.15 -4.02 19.95
C MET A 234 -4.92 -4.91 20.16
N ALA A 235 -3.92 -4.81 19.27
CA ALA A 235 -2.65 -5.51 19.33
C ALA A 235 -1.49 -4.58 18.88
N GLU A 236 -0.25 -5.03 19.05
CA GLU A 236 0.93 -4.34 18.53
C GLU A 236 0.98 -4.34 16.99
N ALA A 237 1.78 -3.45 16.42
CA ALA A 237 2.14 -3.52 15.00
C ALA A 237 3.55 -2.97 14.79
N GLU A 238 3.75 -1.66 14.83
CA GLU A 238 5.07 -1.01 14.61
C GLU A 238 6.18 -1.60 15.50
N ARG A 239 5.91 -1.79 16.79
CA ARG A 239 6.90 -2.31 17.76
C ARG A 239 7.16 -3.82 17.62
N TRP A 240 6.25 -4.54 16.97
CA TRP A 240 6.34 -5.98 16.78
C TRP A 240 6.99 -6.35 15.45
N LEU A 241 6.78 -5.54 14.40
CA LEU A 241 7.33 -5.80 13.07
C LEU A 241 8.85 -6.10 13.05
N PRO A 242 9.73 -5.34 13.75
CA PRO A 242 11.17 -5.61 13.78
C PRO A 242 11.54 -6.96 14.40
N GLN A 243 10.67 -7.53 15.24
CA GLN A 243 10.87 -8.83 15.90
C GLN A 243 10.26 -9.96 15.07
N PHE A 244 9.14 -9.70 14.42
CA PHE A 244 8.39 -10.70 13.66
C PHE A 244 8.96 -10.92 12.26
N ALA A 245 9.34 -9.85 11.54
CA ALA A 245 9.85 -9.97 10.17
C ALA A 245 11.08 -10.90 10.07
N PRO A 246 12.10 -10.85 10.97
CA PRO A 246 13.21 -11.81 10.96
C PRO A 246 12.80 -13.28 11.10
N ARG A 247 11.71 -13.56 11.82
CA ARG A 247 11.18 -14.92 11.97
C ARG A 247 10.55 -15.40 10.66
N VAL A 248 9.83 -14.54 9.96
CA VAL A 248 9.25 -14.85 8.64
C VAL A 248 10.35 -15.03 7.59
N GLU A 249 11.40 -14.21 7.62
CA GLU A 249 12.58 -14.37 6.75
C GLU A 249 13.28 -15.71 6.98
N ALA A 250 13.44 -16.13 8.23
CA ALA A 250 14.02 -17.43 8.56
C ALA A 250 13.19 -18.59 7.97
N LEU A 251 11.85 -18.51 8.04
CA LEU A 251 10.97 -19.50 7.42
C LEU A 251 11.08 -19.50 5.89
N LEU A 252 11.11 -18.32 5.25
CA LEU A 252 11.33 -18.24 3.80
C LEU A 252 12.67 -18.86 3.41
N ALA A 253 13.75 -18.54 4.14
CA ALA A 253 15.07 -19.11 3.88
C ALA A 253 15.10 -20.64 4.07
N GLN A 254 14.43 -21.16 5.11
CA GLN A 254 14.30 -22.60 5.37
C GLN A 254 13.71 -23.37 4.18
N HIS A 255 12.79 -22.74 3.43
CA HIS A 255 12.13 -23.32 2.26
C HIS A 255 12.75 -22.90 0.92
N GLY A 256 13.93 -22.27 0.93
CA GLY A 256 14.61 -21.83 -0.30
C GLY A 256 13.96 -20.64 -1.01
N LEU A 257 13.23 -19.80 -0.27
CA LEU A 257 12.46 -18.66 -0.76
C LEU A 257 13.03 -17.30 -0.29
N ALA A 258 14.30 -17.25 0.13
CA ALA A 258 14.92 -16.05 0.69
C ALA A 258 14.94 -14.84 -0.28
N ASP A 259 15.03 -15.11 -1.58
CA ASP A 259 15.07 -14.10 -2.64
C ASP A 259 13.68 -13.72 -3.17
N GLU A 260 12.62 -14.32 -2.63
CA GLU A 260 11.26 -14.02 -3.03
C GLU A 260 10.65 -12.85 -2.26
N SER A 261 9.99 -11.94 -2.97
CA SER A 261 9.15 -10.93 -2.34
C SER A 261 7.79 -11.51 -1.95
N VAL A 262 7.44 -11.30 -0.67
CA VAL A 262 6.13 -11.57 -0.09
C VAL A 262 5.69 -10.33 0.69
N GLY A 263 4.59 -9.70 0.26
CA GLY A 263 4.06 -8.49 0.90
C GLY A 263 3.48 -8.77 2.29
N LEU A 264 4.19 -8.38 3.35
CA LEU A 264 3.76 -8.48 4.75
C LEU A 264 3.26 -7.13 5.28
N ARG A 265 2.02 -7.09 5.79
CA ARG A 265 1.46 -5.86 6.38
C ARG A 265 0.73 -6.12 7.71
N ILE A 266 1.06 -5.33 8.72
CA ILE A 266 0.54 -5.48 10.09
C ILE A 266 -0.24 -4.24 10.52
N THR A 267 -1.47 -4.40 10.99
CA THR A 267 -2.24 -3.33 11.64
C THR A 267 -2.79 -3.81 12.96
N GLY A 268 -2.71 -2.98 14.01
CA GLY A 268 -3.14 -3.36 15.36
C GLY A 268 -4.66 -3.42 15.58
N CYS A 269 -5.50 -3.12 14.59
CA CYS A 269 -6.97 -3.15 14.67
C CYS A 269 -7.61 -3.19 13.25
N PRO A 270 -8.93 -3.43 13.08
CA PRO A 270 -9.55 -3.62 11.76
C PRO A 270 -9.66 -2.34 10.89
N ASN A 271 -9.23 -1.17 11.39
CA ASN A 271 -9.24 0.07 10.61
C ASN A 271 -8.31 0.03 9.37
N GLY A 272 -7.34 -0.87 9.33
CA GLY A 272 -6.48 -1.12 8.17
C GLY A 272 -5.53 0.02 7.81
N CYS A 273 -4.93 0.69 8.80
CA CYS A 273 -4.07 1.86 8.57
C CYS A 273 -2.82 1.54 7.73
N ALA A 274 -2.22 0.35 7.92
CA ALA A 274 -1.10 -0.12 7.09
C ALA A 274 -1.58 -0.92 5.87
N ARG A 275 -2.84 -0.73 5.44
CA ARG A 275 -3.40 -1.36 4.23
C ARG A 275 -3.20 -2.89 4.18
N PRO A 276 -3.48 -3.63 5.28
CA PRO A 276 -3.21 -5.05 5.36
C PRO A 276 -4.11 -5.87 4.44
N TYR A 277 -5.28 -5.35 4.05
CA TYR A 277 -6.21 -6.04 3.16
C TYR A 277 -5.74 -6.17 1.71
N LEU A 278 -4.69 -5.44 1.32
CA LEU A 278 -4.06 -5.52 -0.01
C LEU A 278 -2.73 -6.27 0.00
N ALA A 279 -2.34 -6.85 1.14
CA ALA A 279 -1.12 -7.63 1.26
C ALA A 279 -1.34 -9.10 0.93
N GLU A 280 -0.27 -9.77 0.50
CA GLU A 280 -0.23 -11.22 0.39
C GLU A 280 -0.38 -11.88 1.77
N ILE A 281 0.27 -11.30 2.79
CA ILE A 281 0.10 -11.65 4.21
C ILE A 281 -0.36 -10.41 4.99
N GLY A 282 -1.62 -10.42 5.43
CA GLY A 282 -2.20 -9.40 6.29
C GLY A 282 -2.37 -9.89 7.72
N LEU A 283 -1.84 -9.15 8.70
CA LEU A 283 -2.08 -9.38 10.12
C LEU A 283 -2.90 -8.24 10.73
N ILE A 284 -4.05 -8.58 11.29
CA ILE A 284 -5.01 -7.59 11.81
C ILE A 284 -5.29 -7.88 13.28
N GLY A 285 -4.87 -6.97 14.15
CA GLY A 285 -5.01 -7.10 15.60
C GLY A 285 -6.46 -7.29 16.05
N LYS A 286 -6.65 -8.25 16.95
CA LYS A 286 -7.96 -8.67 17.49
C LYS A 286 -8.00 -8.56 19.02
N ALA A 287 -6.88 -8.85 19.68
CA ALA A 287 -6.67 -8.71 21.12
C ALA A 287 -5.15 -8.62 21.39
N PRO A 288 -4.69 -8.32 22.62
CA PRO A 288 -3.27 -8.29 22.92
C PRO A 288 -2.56 -9.58 22.49
N GLY A 289 -1.57 -9.46 21.61
CA GLY A 289 -0.82 -10.59 21.05
C GLY A 289 -1.59 -11.51 20.10
N ARG A 290 -2.82 -11.17 19.69
CA ARG A 290 -3.64 -11.99 18.79
C ARG A 290 -4.09 -11.26 17.53
N TYR A 291 -3.99 -11.94 16.39
CA TYR A 291 -4.24 -11.37 15.07
C TYR A 291 -5.11 -12.30 14.21
N ASN A 292 -5.95 -11.70 13.38
CA ASN A 292 -6.49 -12.40 12.23
C ASN A 292 -5.40 -12.47 11.16
N LEU A 293 -5.19 -13.66 10.61
CA LEU A 293 -4.30 -13.92 9.48
C LEU A 293 -5.14 -13.93 8.20
N LEU A 294 -4.84 -13.00 7.30
CA LEU A 294 -5.48 -12.85 6.00
C LEU A 294 -4.48 -13.14 4.89
N LEU A 295 -4.90 -13.87 3.86
CA LEU A 295 -4.05 -14.31 2.74
C LEU A 295 -4.69 -14.03 1.38
N GLY A 296 -3.89 -13.94 0.34
CA GLY A 296 -4.38 -13.96 -1.05
C GLY A 296 -4.55 -12.59 -1.72
N GLY A 297 -3.98 -11.52 -1.16
CA GLY A 297 -3.74 -10.29 -1.93
C GLY A 297 -2.70 -10.54 -3.04
N ASP A 298 -2.39 -9.56 -3.87
CA ASP A 298 -1.31 -9.67 -4.86
C ASP A 298 -0.13 -8.74 -4.52
N ARG A 299 0.94 -8.84 -5.33
CA ARG A 299 2.16 -8.06 -5.17
C ARG A 299 1.94 -6.57 -5.44
N VAL A 300 1.00 -6.21 -6.31
CA VAL A 300 0.80 -4.84 -6.81
C VAL A 300 -0.34 -4.08 -6.12
N GLY A 301 -1.09 -4.73 -5.23
CA GLY A 301 -2.20 -4.15 -4.48
C GLY A 301 -3.51 -4.00 -5.26
N GLU A 302 -3.78 -4.84 -6.26
CA GLU A 302 -5.01 -4.81 -7.07
C GLU A 302 -6.14 -5.66 -6.47
N ARG A 303 -5.78 -6.67 -5.68
CA ARG A 303 -6.71 -7.66 -5.12
C ARG A 303 -6.73 -7.63 -3.59
N LEU A 304 -7.93 -7.75 -3.03
CA LEU A 304 -8.11 -7.96 -1.59
C LEU A 304 -7.62 -9.36 -1.18
N ASN A 305 -7.07 -9.50 0.02
CA ASN A 305 -6.94 -10.79 0.68
C ASN A 305 -8.26 -11.21 1.36
N ALA A 306 -8.29 -12.43 1.89
CA ALA A 306 -9.42 -12.97 2.62
C ALA A 306 -8.95 -13.58 3.96
N LEU A 307 -9.88 -13.68 4.91
CA LEU A 307 -9.61 -14.29 6.22
C LEU A 307 -9.25 -15.78 6.04
N TYR A 308 -8.08 -16.16 6.54
CA TYR A 308 -7.61 -17.55 6.55
C TYR A 308 -7.78 -18.19 7.93
N ARG A 309 -7.34 -17.49 8.98
CA ARG A 309 -7.48 -17.90 10.39
C ARG A 309 -7.77 -16.70 11.26
N GLU A 310 -8.61 -16.91 12.27
CA GLU A 310 -9.00 -15.86 13.21
C GLU A 310 -8.20 -15.96 14.51
N SER A 311 -7.79 -14.81 15.06
CA SER A 311 -7.31 -14.68 16.44
C SER A 311 -6.15 -15.62 16.81
N LEU A 312 -5.17 -15.79 15.92
CA LEU A 312 -3.94 -16.54 16.19
C LEU A 312 -2.97 -15.73 17.05
N ASP A 313 -2.21 -16.41 17.91
CA ASP A 313 -1.00 -15.85 18.51
C ASP A 313 0.22 -16.04 17.59
N GLU A 314 1.35 -15.46 17.96
CA GLU A 314 2.55 -15.50 17.11
C GLU A 314 3.03 -16.93 16.79
N PRO A 315 3.18 -17.86 17.75
CA PRO A 315 3.61 -19.22 17.43
C PRO A 315 2.68 -19.91 16.44
N ALA A 316 1.36 -19.75 16.59
CA ALA A 316 0.40 -20.30 15.64
C ALA A 316 0.49 -19.65 14.26
N ILE A 317 0.72 -18.34 14.17
CA ILE A 317 0.94 -17.65 12.90
C ILE A 317 2.19 -18.21 12.19
N LEU A 318 3.30 -18.35 12.91
CA LEU A 318 4.55 -18.87 12.35
C LEU A 318 4.40 -20.32 11.89
N ALA A 319 3.68 -21.16 12.64
CA ALA A 319 3.41 -22.55 12.25
C ALA A 319 2.57 -22.64 10.96
N GLU A 320 1.54 -21.81 10.82
CA GLU A 320 0.75 -21.73 9.58
C GLU A 320 1.61 -21.25 8.41
N LEU A 321 2.43 -20.20 8.60
CA LEU A 321 3.31 -19.69 7.54
C LEU A 321 4.39 -20.70 7.12
N ASP A 322 4.98 -21.44 8.07
CA ASP A 322 5.97 -22.48 7.79
C ASP A 322 5.40 -23.55 6.85
N GLN A 323 4.23 -24.09 7.18
CA GLN A 323 3.54 -25.08 6.34
C GLN A 323 3.21 -24.52 4.96
N LEU A 324 2.71 -23.27 4.91
CA LEU A 324 2.30 -22.63 3.66
C LEU A 324 3.49 -22.30 2.76
N PHE A 325 4.63 -21.89 3.30
CA PHE A 325 5.84 -21.64 2.53
C PHE A 325 6.44 -22.92 1.98
N GLY A 326 6.44 -24.01 2.75
CA GLY A 326 6.86 -25.33 2.24
C GLY A 326 6.01 -25.79 1.06
N ARG A 327 4.68 -25.59 1.14
CA ARG A 327 3.79 -25.88 0.01
C ARG A 327 4.02 -24.95 -1.17
N TRP A 328 4.18 -23.65 -0.93
CA TRP A 328 4.44 -22.70 -2.01
C TRP A 328 5.73 -23.01 -2.76
N ALA A 329 6.81 -23.33 -2.04
CA ALA A 329 8.08 -23.74 -2.65
C ALA A 329 7.92 -24.98 -3.55
N ALA A 330 7.10 -25.96 -3.14
CA ALA A 330 6.90 -27.20 -3.86
C ALA A 330 5.90 -27.12 -5.03
N GLU A 331 4.84 -26.30 -4.90
CA GLU A 331 3.67 -26.34 -5.77
C GLU A 331 3.51 -25.09 -6.67
N ARG A 332 4.38 -24.07 -6.53
CA ARG A 332 4.25 -22.82 -7.30
C ARG A 332 4.58 -22.98 -8.78
N HIS A 333 3.92 -22.18 -9.60
CA HIS A 333 4.35 -21.98 -10.99
C HIS A 333 5.54 -20.99 -11.05
N SER A 334 6.25 -20.98 -12.17
CA SER A 334 7.35 -20.02 -12.38
C SER A 334 6.85 -18.58 -12.27
N GLY A 335 7.51 -17.77 -11.42
CA GLY A 335 7.16 -16.37 -11.17
C GLY A 335 5.90 -16.12 -10.33
N GLU A 336 5.23 -17.18 -9.85
CA GLU A 336 3.99 -17.05 -9.09
C GLU A 336 4.23 -16.48 -7.67
N GLY A 337 3.58 -15.36 -7.35
CA GLY A 337 3.60 -14.77 -6.01
C GLY A 337 2.85 -15.62 -4.99
N PHE A 338 3.20 -15.49 -3.72
CA PHE A 338 2.60 -16.26 -2.62
C PHE A 338 1.08 -16.02 -2.53
N GLY A 339 0.65 -14.78 -2.72
CA GLY A 339 -0.76 -14.43 -2.73
C GLY A 339 -1.54 -15.05 -3.90
N ASP A 340 -0.94 -15.15 -5.09
CA ASP A 340 -1.54 -15.82 -6.24
C ASP A 340 -1.63 -17.34 -6.00
N PHE A 341 -0.57 -17.93 -5.44
CA PHE A 341 -0.52 -19.33 -5.04
C PHE A 341 -1.65 -19.71 -4.07
N THR A 342 -1.84 -18.92 -2.99
CA THR A 342 -2.89 -19.19 -1.99
C THR A 342 -4.30 -19.10 -2.59
N ARG A 343 -4.50 -18.26 -3.60
CA ARG A 343 -5.77 -18.17 -4.35
C ARG A 343 -5.95 -19.37 -5.27
N ARG A 344 -4.95 -19.68 -6.11
CA ARG A 344 -5.01 -20.78 -7.08
C ARG A 344 -5.27 -22.14 -6.42
N THR A 345 -4.66 -22.38 -5.28
CA THR A 345 -4.79 -23.66 -4.54
C THR A 345 -6.04 -23.73 -3.66
N GLY A 346 -6.90 -22.70 -3.67
CA GLY A 346 -8.15 -22.69 -2.91
C GLY A 346 -7.97 -22.57 -1.39
N LEU A 347 -6.81 -22.13 -0.91
CA LEU A 347 -6.55 -21.92 0.52
C LEU A 347 -7.39 -20.78 1.11
N VAL A 348 -7.76 -19.82 0.27
CA VAL A 348 -8.65 -18.70 0.62
C VAL A 348 -9.63 -18.43 -0.51
N ASP A 349 -10.89 -18.16 -0.16
CA ASP A 349 -11.98 -18.03 -1.12
C ASP A 349 -11.79 -16.84 -2.06
N GLY A 350 -11.62 -17.13 -3.36
CA GLY A 350 -11.53 -16.24 -4.51
C GLY A 350 -12.67 -15.24 -4.70
N SER A 351 -13.84 -15.49 -4.09
CA SER A 351 -15.03 -14.67 -4.29
C SER A 351 -14.92 -13.32 -3.57
N SER A 352 -14.48 -12.29 -4.31
CA SER A 352 -14.62 -10.89 -3.88
C SER A 352 -15.84 -10.30 -4.58
N PRO A 353 -16.80 -9.68 -3.87
CA PRO A 353 -17.89 -8.93 -4.50
C PRO A 353 -17.37 -7.74 -5.32
N HIS A 354 -16.10 -7.36 -5.11
CA HIS A 354 -15.39 -6.36 -5.88
C HIS A 354 -14.20 -7.03 -6.57
N PRO A 355 -14.37 -7.56 -7.79
CA PRO A 355 -13.28 -8.18 -8.52
C PRO A 355 -12.17 -7.16 -8.78
N ALA A 356 -10.93 -7.65 -8.86
CA ALA A 356 -9.80 -6.83 -9.27
C ALA A 356 -10.11 -6.16 -10.64
N PRO A 357 -9.56 -4.97 -10.92
CA PRO A 357 -9.69 -4.36 -12.23
C PRO A 357 -9.22 -5.35 -13.30
N ARG A 358 -9.99 -5.52 -14.38
CA ARG A 358 -9.64 -6.44 -15.45
C ARG A 358 -8.33 -5.97 -16.08
N ARG A 359 -7.32 -6.84 -16.06
CA ARG A 359 -6.13 -6.69 -16.91
C ARG A 359 -6.57 -6.99 -18.33
N GLU A 360 -6.71 -5.98 -19.18
CA GLU A 360 -6.61 -6.26 -20.61
C GLU A 360 -5.13 -6.61 -20.86
N PRO A 361 -4.83 -7.78 -21.45
CA PRO A 361 -3.47 -8.10 -21.82
C PRO A 361 -2.97 -7.02 -22.77
N ALA A 362 -1.77 -6.51 -22.49
CA ALA A 362 -1.05 -5.60 -23.38
C ALA A 362 -0.68 -6.30 -24.69
#